data_AF-A0AAX6GCG8-F1
#
_entry.id   AF-A0AAX6GCG8-F1
#
_cell.length_a   1.000
_cell.length_b   1.000
_cell.length_c   1.000
_cell.angle_alpha   90.00
_cell.angle_beta   90.00
_cell.angle_gamma   90.00
#
_symmetry.space_group_name_H-M   'P 1'
#
loop_
_entity.id
_entity.type
_entity.pdbx_description
1 polymer ?
#
loop_
_entity_poly.entity_id
_entity_poly.type
_entity_poly.pdbx_seq_one_letter_code
_entity_poly.pdbx_strand_id
1 'polypeptide(L)'
;MRGQPLPIHGDGSNVRSYLYCEDVAEAFEVVLHKGEVGHVYNIGTKKERRVIDVAKDICKLFSLDADSVIKFVENRPFNDQRYFLDDQKLKNIGWSERTTWEEGLRKTMEWYTTNPDWWGDVAGALLPHPRMQMMPGTERQLDCREDSKVSQATNSHTQKMVMPVPKSTSNPKLSMKF
;
A
#
# COMPACT_ATOMS: atom_id res chain seq x y z
N MET A 1 -3.26 16.48 -11.47
CA MET A 1 -3.47 15.01 -11.37
C MET A 1 -3.33 14.38 -12.75
N ARG A 2 -2.92 13.11 -12.83
CA ARG A 2 -2.58 12.43 -14.11
C ARG A 2 -3.78 12.02 -14.97
N GLY A 3 -5.02 12.25 -14.53
CA GLY A 3 -6.24 11.86 -15.25
C GLY A 3 -6.41 10.34 -15.42
N GLN A 4 -5.68 9.54 -14.63
CA GLN A 4 -5.75 8.09 -14.69
C GLN A 4 -6.94 7.55 -13.90
N PRO A 5 -7.45 6.36 -14.24
CA PRO A 5 -8.48 5.70 -13.45
C PRO A 5 -8.05 5.48 -12.00
N LEU A 6 -9.01 5.48 -11.08
CA LEU A 6 -8.81 5.17 -9.67
C LEU A 6 -9.17 3.69 -9.42
N PRO A 7 -8.19 2.77 -9.36
CA PRO A 7 -8.47 1.36 -9.17
C PRO A 7 -8.93 1.06 -7.73
N ILE A 8 -9.96 0.23 -7.60
CA ILE A 8 -10.47 -0.27 -6.31
C ILE A 8 -10.50 -1.80 -6.34
N HIS A 9 -9.80 -2.43 -5.40
CA HIS A 9 -9.77 -3.88 -5.28
C HIS A 9 -11.11 -4.43 -4.79
N GLY A 10 -11.62 -5.47 -5.48
CA GLY A 10 -12.91 -6.07 -5.17
C GLY A 10 -14.06 -5.10 -5.44
N ASP A 11 -14.99 -5.02 -4.50
CA ASP A 11 -16.12 -4.08 -4.55
C ASP A 11 -15.90 -2.82 -3.69
N GLY A 12 -14.73 -2.70 -3.05
CA GLY A 12 -14.41 -1.61 -2.14
C GLY A 12 -15.19 -1.60 -0.83
N SER A 13 -15.89 -2.69 -0.48
CA SER A 13 -16.67 -2.82 0.76
C SER A 13 -15.81 -2.94 2.02
N ASN A 14 -14.50 -3.19 1.88
CA ASN A 14 -13.57 -3.29 3.00
C ASN A 14 -13.62 -2.04 3.87
N VAL A 15 -13.68 -2.23 5.19
CA VAL A 15 -13.85 -1.18 6.20
C VAL A 15 -12.53 -0.94 6.93
N ARG A 16 -12.15 0.33 7.07
CA ARG A 16 -10.94 0.75 7.79
C ARG A 16 -11.26 1.96 8.67
N SER A 17 -10.47 2.12 9.72
CA SER A 17 -10.38 3.37 10.49
C SER A 17 -9.21 4.17 9.96
N TYR A 18 -9.45 5.43 9.60
CA TYR A 18 -8.43 6.34 9.10
C TYR A 18 -8.13 7.39 10.16
N LEU A 19 -6.85 7.64 10.41
CA LEU A 19 -6.38 8.63 11.36
C LEU A 19 -5.34 9.52 10.67
N TYR A 20 -5.37 10.83 10.93
CA TYR A 20 -4.40 11.74 10.36
C TYR A 20 -3.02 11.51 10.99
N CYS A 21 -1.94 11.62 10.21
CA CYS A 21 -0.60 11.25 10.67
C CYS A 21 -0.11 12.08 11.86
N GLU A 22 -0.51 13.36 11.95
CA GLU A 22 -0.21 14.21 13.11
C GLU A 22 -0.86 13.66 14.39
N ASP A 23 -2.12 13.21 14.35
CA ASP A 23 -2.79 12.63 15.52
C ASP A 23 -2.09 11.34 15.99
N VAL A 24 -1.51 10.57 15.06
CA VAL A 24 -0.69 9.38 15.38
C VAL A 24 0.62 9.79 16.04
N ALA A 25 1.28 10.85 15.58
CA ALA A 25 2.51 11.35 16.20
C ALA A 25 2.25 11.84 17.62
N GLU A 26 1.16 12.59 17.84
CA GLU A 26 0.73 13.01 19.18
C GLU A 26 0.39 11.81 20.09
N ALA A 27 -0.15 10.72 19.53
CA ALA A 27 -0.39 9.49 20.29
C ALA A 27 0.92 8.88 20.83
N PHE A 28 1.97 8.85 20.01
CA PHE A 28 3.28 8.40 20.45
C PHE A 28 3.86 9.29 21.55
N GLU A 29 3.71 10.60 21.45
CA GLU A 29 4.12 11.54 22.51
C GLU A 29 3.39 11.26 23.84
N VAL A 30 2.07 11.03 23.79
CA VAL A 30 1.29 10.70 24.99
C VAL A 30 1.75 9.38 25.60
N VAL A 31 1.95 8.33 24.80
CA VAL A 31 2.45 7.03 25.29
C VAL A 31 3.86 7.16 25.86
N LEU A 32 4.73 7.97 25.25
CA LEU A 32 6.09 8.21 25.72
C LEU A 32 6.11 8.84 27.13
N HIS A 33 5.23 9.80 27.39
CA HIS A 33 5.21 10.53 28.66
C HIS A 33 4.32 9.91 29.75
N LYS A 34 3.25 9.21 29.36
CA LYS A 34 2.19 8.75 30.29
C LYS A 34 1.90 7.25 30.18
N GLY A 35 2.51 6.56 29.24
CA GLY A 35 2.36 5.12 29.08
C GLY A 35 3.08 4.34 30.18
N GLU A 36 2.57 3.15 30.47
CA GLU A 36 3.17 2.21 31.42
C GLU A 36 4.05 1.19 30.67
N VAL A 37 5.23 0.89 31.19
CA VAL A 37 6.13 -0.10 30.58
C VAL A 37 5.48 -1.48 30.60
N GLY A 38 5.60 -2.22 29.49
CA GLY A 38 4.98 -3.54 29.33
C GLY A 38 3.51 -3.50 28.89
N HIS A 39 2.93 -2.30 28.71
CA HIS A 39 1.55 -2.15 28.30
C HIS A 39 1.43 -1.90 26.80
N VAL A 40 0.37 -2.45 26.19
CA VAL A 40 -0.02 -2.19 24.81
C VAL A 40 -1.09 -1.09 24.78
N TYR A 41 -0.96 -0.15 23.85
CA TYR A 41 -1.91 0.93 23.59
C TYR A 41 -2.29 0.92 22.11
N ASN A 42 -3.58 0.77 21.81
CA ASN A 42 -4.08 0.88 20.45
C ASN A 42 -4.20 2.36 20.06
N ILE A 43 -3.65 2.73 18.91
CA ILE A 43 -3.80 4.05 18.31
C ILE A 43 -4.75 3.89 17.13
N GLY A 44 -5.91 4.54 17.19
CA GLY A 44 -6.92 4.40 16.16
C GLY A 44 -8.15 5.23 16.45
N THR A 45 -9.21 4.95 15.69
CA THR A 45 -10.50 5.63 15.85
C THR A 45 -11.64 4.65 15.67
N LYS A 46 -12.76 4.93 16.34
CA LYS A 46 -14.03 4.20 16.16
C LYS A 46 -14.79 4.66 14.91
N LYS A 47 -14.30 5.71 14.22
CA LYS A 47 -14.85 6.22 12.97
C LYS A 47 -14.39 5.35 11.80
N GLU A 48 -15.27 4.49 11.34
CA GLU A 48 -15.02 3.57 10.25
C GLU A 48 -15.47 4.13 8.90
N ARG A 49 -14.75 3.80 7.83
CA ARG A 49 -15.11 4.14 6.44
C ARG A 49 -14.80 2.98 5.52
N ARG A 50 -15.66 2.75 4.51
CA ARG A 50 -15.34 1.79 3.45
C ARG A 50 -14.35 2.39 2.48
N VAL A 51 -13.54 1.54 1.84
CA VAL A 51 -12.59 1.97 0.81
C VAL A 51 -13.31 2.71 -0.34
N ILE A 52 -14.51 2.26 -0.73
CA ILE A 52 -15.29 2.94 -1.76
C ILE A 52 -15.74 4.35 -1.34
N ASP A 53 -16.04 4.57 -0.06
CA ASP A 53 -16.46 5.89 0.43
C ASP A 53 -15.26 6.86 0.42
N VAL A 54 -14.07 6.37 0.76
CA VAL A 54 -12.82 7.15 0.64
C VAL A 54 -12.55 7.57 -0.80
N ALA A 55 -12.69 6.65 -1.75
CA ALA A 55 -12.51 6.96 -3.18
C ALA A 55 -13.49 8.04 -3.66
N LYS A 56 -14.76 7.96 -3.23
CA LYS A 56 -15.79 8.96 -3.54
C LYS A 56 -15.51 10.32 -2.90
N ASP A 57 -15.05 10.34 -1.65
CA ASP A 57 -14.65 11.57 -0.96
C ASP A 57 -13.48 12.25 -1.67
N ILE A 58 -12.50 11.48 -2.15
CA ILE A 58 -11.40 11.99 -2.98
C ILE A 58 -11.95 12.55 -4.30
N CYS A 59 -12.80 11.81 -5.01
CA CYS A 59 -13.40 12.31 -6.27
C CYS A 59 -14.14 13.62 -6.06
N LYS A 60 -14.91 13.74 -4.97
CA LYS A 60 -15.62 14.96 -4.59
C LYS A 60 -14.66 16.14 -4.37
N LEU A 61 -13.54 15.93 -3.69
CA LEU A 61 -12.54 16.99 -3.48
C LEU A 61 -11.92 17.49 -4.79
N PHE A 62 -11.76 16.63 -5.78
CA PHE A 62 -11.25 16.99 -7.10
C PHE A 62 -12.35 17.38 -8.11
N SER A 63 -13.62 17.45 -7.68
CA SER A 63 -14.77 17.69 -8.56
C SER A 63 -14.82 16.72 -9.75
N LEU A 64 -14.48 15.45 -9.50
CA LEU A 64 -14.51 14.37 -10.49
C LEU A 64 -15.79 13.55 -10.35
N ASP A 65 -16.31 13.07 -11.48
CA ASP A 65 -17.39 12.10 -11.48
C ASP A 65 -16.85 10.71 -11.09
N ALA A 66 -17.23 10.25 -9.89
CA ALA A 66 -16.76 9.01 -9.31
C ALA A 66 -17.09 7.79 -10.17
N ASP A 67 -18.25 7.76 -10.83
CA ASP A 67 -18.69 6.60 -11.63
C ASP A 67 -17.86 6.47 -12.91
N SER A 68 -17.38 7.60 -13.46
CA SER A 68 -16.47 7.60 -14.61
C SER A 68 -15.04 7.18 -14.25
N VAL A 69 -14.51 7.65 -13.10
CA VAL A 69 -13.09 7.53 -12.73
C VAL A 69 -12.77 6.24 -11.97
N ILE A 70 -13.67 5.78 -11.09
CA ILE A 70 -13.45 4.57 -10.29
C ILE A 70 -13.54 3.34 -11.18
N LYS A 71 -12.56 2.44 -11.06
CA LYS A 71 -12.55 1.14 -11.76
C LYS A 71 -12.31 0.01 -10.76
N PHE A 72 -13.25 -0.91 -10.70
CA PHE A 72 -13.07 -2.12 -9.90
C PHE A 72 -12.08 -3.07 -10.58
N VAL A 73 -11.16 -3.59 -9.78
CA VAL A 73 -10.15 -4.57 -10.22
C VAL A 73 -10.27 -5.82 -9.35
N GLU A 74 -9.60 -6.90 -9.77
CA GLU A 74 -9.57 -8.14 -9.00
C GLU A 74 -9.18 -7.86 -7.54
N ASN A 75 -9.87 -8.50 -6.60
CA ASN A 75 -9.58 -8.32 -5.18
C ASN A 75 -8.19 -8.87 -4.84
N ARG A 76 -7.60 -8.40 -3.75
CA ARG A 76 -6.37 -9.00 -3.23
C ARG A 76 -6.71 -10.33 -2.54
N PRO A 77 -5.93 -11.40 -2.79
CA PRO A 77 -6.05 -12.62 -2.01
C PRO A 77 -5.94 -12.33 -0.51
N PHE A 78 -6.81 -12.93 0.30
CA PHE A 78 -6.81 -12.79 1.77
C PHE A 78 -6.94 -11.34 2.28
N ASN A 79 -7.66 -10.48 1.54
CA ASN A 79 -7.91 -9.11 1.98
C ASN A 79 -8.93 -9.07 3.13
N ASP A 80 -8.48 -8.75 4.33
CA ASP A 80 -9.34 -8.66 5.49
C ASP A 80 -10.48 -7.65 5.31
N GLN A 81 -11.68 -8.05 5.72
CA GLN A 81 -12.88 -7.24 5.51
C GLN A 81 -12.89 -5.99 6.36
N ARG A 82 -12.53 -6.07 7.64
CA ARG A 82 -12.66 -4.96 8.59
C ARG A 82 -11.56 -4.97 9.63
N TYR A 83 -10.98 -3.80 9.88
CA TYR A 83 -10.10 -3.58 11.03
C TYR A 83 -10.80 -2.67 12.03
N PHE A 84 -10.92 -3.12 13.27
CA PHE A 84 -11.47 -2.36 14.37
C PHE A 84 -10.49 -2.35 15.53
N LEU A 85 -10.27 -1.18 16.12
CA LEU A 85 -9.41 -0.98 17.28
C LEU A 85 -10.19 -0.24 18.35
N ASP A 86 -10.11 -0.74 19.59
CA ASP A 86 -10.58 0.01 20.76
C ASP A 86 -9.45 0.86 21.32
N ASP A 87 -9.62 2.18 21.27
CA ASP A 87 -8.66 3.21 21.66
C ASP A 87 -8.89 3.74 23.08
N GLN A 88 -9.83 3.15 23.83
CA GLN A 88 -10.25 3.65 25.14
C GLN A 88 -9.09 3.73 26.14
N LYS A 89 -8.19 2.75 26.14
CA LYS A 89 -7.03 2.73 27.05
C LYS A 89 -6.11 3.93 26.82
N LEU A 90 -5.89 4.31 25.57
CA LEU A 90 -5.07 5.46 25.20
C LEU A 90 -5.80 6.78 25.51
N LYS A 91 -7.12 6.82 25.30
CA LYS A 91 -7.96 7.96 25.72
C LYS A 91 -7.89 8.24 27.21
N ASN A 92 -7.88 7.20 28.03
CA ASN A 92 -7.81 7.33 29.49
C ASN A 92 -6.50 7.97 29.99
N ILE A 93 -5.41 7.92 29.20
CA ILE A 93 -4.15 8.61 29.52
C ILE A 93 -4.03 9.99 28.83
N GLY A 94 -5.11 10.48 28.23
CA GLY A 94 -5.25 11.87 27.77
C GLY A 94 -4.97 12.12 26.30
N TRP A 95 -5.00 11.10 25.45
CA TRP A 95 -4.97 11.28 24.00
C TRP A 95 -6.38 11.27 23.39
N SER A 96 -6.59 12.05 22.34
CA SER A 96 -7.79 11.97 21.50
C SER A 96 -7.45 12.49 20.12
N GLU A 97 -7.99 11.85 19.07
CA GLU A 97 -7.92 12.41 17.71
C GLU A 97 -8.42 13.86 17.68
N ARG A 98 -7.67 14.74 17.02
CA ARG A 98 -8.02 16.17 16.88
C ARG A 98 -8.47 16.49 15.46
N THR A 99 -7.94 15.77 14.47
CA THR A 99 -8.22 16.03 13.07
C THR A 99 -9.46 15.27 12.61
N THR A 100 -10.44 15.99 12.07
CA THR A 100 -11.60 15.34 11.44
C THR A 100 -11.21 14.71 10.10
N TRP A 101 -12.02 13.78 9.59
CA TRP A 101 -11.76 13.15 8.29
C TRP A 101 -11.67 14.20 7.18
N GLU A 102 -12.63 15.13 7.14
CA GLU A 102 -12.72 16.15 6.11
C GLU A 102 -11.51 17.10 6.15
N GLU A 103 -11.03 17.42 7.35
CA GLU A 103 -9.82 18.22 7.56
C GLU A 103 -8.57 17.47 7.10
N GLY A 104 -8.38 16.25 7.60
CA GLY A 104 -7.20 15.44 7.29
C GLY A 104 -7.09 15.13 5.81
N LEU A 105 -8.22 14.82 5.14
CA LEU A 105 -8.23 14.54 3.71
C LEU A 105 -7.88 15.80 2.88
N ARG A 106 -8.37 16.98 3.28
CA ARG A 106 -8.02 18.24 2.62
C ARG A 106 -6.55 18.59 2.78
N LYS A 107 -6.01 18.53 4.01
CA LYS A 107 -4.58 18.74 4.29
C LYS A 107 -3.71 17.77 3.49
N THR A 108 -4.12 16.50 3.43
CA THR A 108 -3.42 15.48 2.64
C THR A 108 -3.41 15.86 1.16
N MET A 109 -4.56 16.22 0.59
CA MET A 109 -4.66 16.63 -0.80
C MET A 109 -3.79 17.85 -1.12
N GLU A 110 -3.85 18.89 -0.29
CA GLU A 110 -3.01 20.09 -0.41
C GLU A 110 -1.52 19.77 -0.36
N TRP A 111 -1.11 18.90 0.55
CA TRP A 111 0.29 18.48 0.65
C TRP A 111 0.77 17.78 -0.64
N TYR A 112 -0.01 16.83 -1.17
CA TYR A 112 0.36 16.13 -2.41
C TYR A 112 0.39 17.05 -3.65
N THR A 113 -0.46 18.09 -3.71
CA THR A 113 -0.49 19.01 -4.85
C THR A 113 0.59 20.09 -4.78
N THR A 114 1.01 20.48 -3.57
CA THR A 114 2.07 21.48 -3.36
C THR A 114 3.47 20.88 -3.32
N ASN A 115 3.61 19.56 -3.14
CA ASN A 115 4.90 18.87 -3.07
C ASN A 115 5.05 17.79 -4.18
N PRO A 116 4.94 18.14 -5.48
CA PRO A 116 5.01 17.17 -6.57
C PRO A 116 6.38 16.47 -6.68
N ASP A 117 7.47 17.16 -6.30
CA ASP A 117 8.84 16.63 -6.45
C ASP A 117 9.26 15.71 -5.31
N TRP A 118 8.46 15.58 -4.25
CA TRP A 118 8.85 14.87 -3.03
C TRP A 118 8.83 13.34 -3.18
N TRP A 119 7.85 12.80 -3.88
CA TRP A 119 7.57 11.35 -3.92
C TRP A 119 8.19 10.60 -5.11
N GLY A 120 8.89 11.30 -6.01
CA GLY A 120 9.60 10.68 -7.14
C GLY A 120 8.68 9.94 -8.13
N ASP A 121 9.21 8.93 -8.83
CA ASP A 121 8.40 8.11 -9.73
C ASP A 121 7.63 7.02 -8.95
N VAL A 122 6.32 7.20 -8.85
CA VAL A 122 5.40 6.22 -8.22
C VAL A 122 4.54 5.46 -9.24
N ALA A 123 4.86 5.54 -10.55
CA ALA A 123 4.05 4.88 -11.58
C ALA A 123 3.85 3.37 -11.32
N GLY A 124 4.92 2.69 -10.88
CA GLY A 124 4.84 1.27 -10.51
C GLY A 124 3.93 0.99 -9.30
N ALA A 125 3.91 1.90 -8.32
CA ALA A 125 3.08 1.77 -7.12
C ALA A 125 1.59 2.02 -7.39
N LEU A 126 1.26 2.72 -8.48
CA LEU A 126 -0.12 2.96 -8.89
C LEU A 126 -0.74 1.81 -9.70
N LEU A 127 0.06 0.83 -10.13
CA LEU A 127 -0.47 -0.32 -10.84
C LEU A 127 -1.29 -1.19 -9.88
N PRO A 128 -2.53 -1.57 -10.23
CA PRO A 128 -3.23 -2.59 -9.47
C PRO A 128 -2.47 -3.92 -9.62
N HIS A 129 -2.16 -4.56 -8.49
CA HIS A 129 -1.35 -5.79 -8.43
C HIS A 129 0.04 -5.65 -9.07
N PRO A 130 0.92 -4.80 -8.51
CA PRO A 130 2.26 -4.60 -9.05
C PRO A 130 3.03 -5.92 -8.98
N ARG A 131 3.46 -6.43 -10.12
CA ARG A 131 4.34 -7.61 -10.18
C ARG A 131 5.76 -7.14 -9.97
N MET A 132 6.45 -7.67 -8.96
CA MET A 132 7.90 -7.54 -8.88
C MET A 132 8.49 -8.14 -10.16
N GLN A 133 9.18 -7.33 -10.94
CA GLN A 133 10.01 -7.81 -12.04
C GLN A 133 11.14 -8.64 -11.42
N MET A 134 11.02 -9.97 -11.45
CA MET A 134 12.04 -10.88 -10.95
C MET A 134 13.23 -10.86 -11.92
N MET A 135 14.41 -10.42 -11.43
CA MET A 135 15.81 -10.60 -11.93
C MET A 135 16.12 -10.41 -13.45
N PRO A 136 17.26 -9.80 -13.82
CA PRO A 136 17.62 -9.58 -15.21
C PRO A 136 17.94 -10.91 -15.91
N GLY A 137 17.24 -11.19 -17.01
CA GLY A 137 17.44 -12.40 -17.81
C GLY A 137 16.17 -13.06 -18.35
N THR A 138 14.99 -12.51 -18.08
CA THR A 138 13.77 -12.92 -18.78
C THR A 138 12.98 -11.68 -19.17
N GLU A 139 13.35 -11.10 -20.31
CA GLU A 139 12.47 -10.16 -21.02
C GLU A 139 11.19 -10.92 -21.40
N ARG A 140 10.13 -10.75 -20.60
CA ARG A 140 8.78 -10.97 -21.11
C ARG A 140 8.36 -9.68 -21.79
N GLN A 141 8.61 -9.63 -23.08
CA GLN A 141 8.08 -8.67 -24.01
C GLN A 141 6.56 -8.56 -23.78
N LEU A 142 6.13 -7.40 -23.29
CA LEU A 142 4.72 -7.02 -23.26
C LEU A 142 4.34 -6.63 -24.69
N ASP A 143 3.93 -7.61 -25.49
CA ASP A 143 3.29 -7.36 -26.77
C ASP A 143 1.87 -6.82 -26.54
N CYS A 144 1.73 -5.50 -26.61
CA CYS A 144 0.51 -4.88 -27.10
C CYS A 144 0.34 -5.33 -28.55
N ARG A 145 -0.59 -6.25 -28.82
CA ARG A 145 -0.90 -6.71 -30.17
C ARG A 145 -1.51 -5.57 -30.98
N GLU A 146 -0.75 -5.05 -31.94
CA GLU A 146 -1.30 -4.53 -33.19
C GLU A 146 -1.05 -5.58 -34.29
N ASP A 147 -2.12 -5.97 -34.97
CA ASP A 147 -2.07 -6.93 -36.08
C ASP A 147 -1.24 -6.38 -37.25
N SER A 148 -0.18 -7.09 -37.67
CA SER A 148 0.21 -7.28 -39.08
C SER A 148 1.49 -8.13 -39.29
N LYS A 149 1.27 -9.30 -39.94
CA LYS A 149 2.14 -10.05 -40.89
C LYS A 149 3.63 -10.35 -40.60
N VAL A 150 3.86 -11.63 -40.28
CA VAL A 150 4.93 -12.59 -40.67
C VAL A 150 6.12 -12.09 -41.49
N SER A 151 7.34 -12.37 -41.02
CA SER A 151 8.47 -12.94 -41.79
C SER A 151 9.57 -13.52 -40.88
N GLN A 152 10.06 -14.71 -41.24
CA GLN A 152 11.07 -15.52 -40.54
C GLN A 152 12.49 -14.96 -40.68
N ALA A 153 13.31 -15.11 -39.64
CA ALA A 153 14.76 -15.30 -39.79
C ALA A 153 15.33 -16.02 -38.55
N THR A 154 16.02 -17.12 -38.79
CA THR A 154 16.75 -17.94 -37.83
C THR A 154 18.13 -17.33 -37.55
N ASN A 155 18.61 -17.38 -36.31
CA ASN A 155 20.04 -17.59 -36.10
C ASN A 155 20.38 -18.19 -34.74
N SER A 156 21.19 -19.24 -34.79
CA SER A 156 21.71 -20.04 -33.70
C SER A 156 22.99 -19.42 -33.12
N HIS A 157 23.09 -19.32 -31.79
CA HIS A 157 24.38 -19.29 -31.08
C HIS A 157 24.21 -19.92 -29.70
N THR A 158 24.77 -21.12 -29.52
CA THR A 158 24.86 -21.85 -28.26
C THR A 158 26.14 -21.43 -27.53
N GLN A 159 26.01 -20.83 -26.35
CA GLN A 159 27.13 -20.65 -25.43
C GLN A 159 26.91 -21.53 -24.19
N LYS A 160 27.76 -22.56 -24.05
CA LYS A 160 27.83 -23.41 -22.85
C LYS A 160 28.41 -22.62 -21.69
N MET A 161 27.78 -22.67 -20.52
CA MET A 161 28.34 -22.15 -19.26
C MET A 161 28.44 -23.29 -18.24
N VAL A 162 29.61 -23.38 -17.62
CA VAL A 162 30.03 -24.39 -16.64
C VAL A 162 29.47 -24.01 -15.25
N MET A 163 28.84 -24.94 -14.55
CA MET A 163 28.34 -24.71 -13.19
C MET A 163 29.43 -24.92 -12.13
N PRO A 164 29.50 -24.10 -11.06
CA PRO A 164 30.35 -24.40 -9.91
C PRO A 164 29.65 -25.35 -8.94
N VAL A 165 30.41 -26.29 -8.38
CA VAL A 165 29.96 -27.27 -7.37
C VAL A 165 29.70 -26.58 -6.01
N PRO A 166 28.61 -26.89 -5.28
CA PRO A 166 28.34 -26.29 -3.98
C PRO A 166 29.23 -26.91 -2.90
N LYS A 167 29.89 -26.05 -2.10
CA LYS A 167 30.64 -26.46 -0.91
C LYS A 167 29.66 -26.70 0.25
N SER A 168 29.64 -27.94 0.75
CA SER A 168 29.01 -28.29 2.03
C SER A 168 29.87 -27.81 3.19
N THR A 169 29.33 -26.96 4.06
CA THR A 169 29.90 -26.71 5.39
C THR A 169 28.83 -26.93 6.44
N SER A 170 28.93 -28.09 7.08
CA SER A 170 28.30 -28.44 8.34
C SER A 170 28.85 -27.57 9.46
N ASN A 171 28.00 -26.99 10.30
CA ASN A 171 28.37 -26.63 11.67
C ASN A 171 27.23 -26.92 12.65
N PRO A 172 27.53 -27.32 13.90
CA PRO A 172 26.64 -28.11 14.73
C PRO A 172 25.73 -27.28 15.64
N LYS A 173 24.61 -27.90 16.01
CA LYS A 173 23.55 -27.42 16.90
C LYS A 173 24.09 -27.00 18.27
N LEU A 174 23.78 -25.78 18.72
CA LEU A 174 23.83 -25.42 20.14
C LEU A 174 22.50 -25.82 20.82
N SER A 175 22.62 -26.58 21.90
CA SER A 175 21.54 -26.95 22.82
C SER A 175 21.44 -25.89 23.91
N MET A 176 20.23 -25.34 24.13
CA MET A 176 19.90 -24.67 25.39
C MET A 176 19.12 -25.66 26.27
N LYS A 177 19.59 -25.86 27.50
CA LYS A 177 18.87 -26.55 28.57
C LYS A 177 18.20 -25.47 29.44
N PHE A 178 16.92 -25.72 29.72
CA PHE A 178 15.96 -25.12 30.67
C PHE A 178 16.25 -23.72 31.22
#